data_AF-A0A6A5VBS6-F1
#
_entry.id   AF-A0A6A5VBS6-F1
#
_cell.length_a   1.000
_cell.length_b   1.000
_cell.length_c   1.000
_cell.angle_alpha   90.00
_cell.angle_beta   90.00
_cell.angle_gamma   90.00
#
_symmetry.space_group_name_H-M   'P 1'
#
loop_
_entity.id
_entity.type
_entity.pdbx_description
1 polymer ?
#
loop_
_entity_poly.entity_id
_entity_poly.type
_entity_poly.pdbx_seq_one_letter_code
_entity_poly.pdbx_strand_id
1 'polypeptide(L)'
;MNRLTSRLGLNRSPKPPTFKEWSDTTTPDDVLNLFTTLIKSGTNDGQSSAFTPQQLASLEHLLSTLPTNAAGQIDINAIQSHLSTHHPSLRAHINAASSTISLLLHAHASFPFAEEVPLTKDALIRAIALLTQSSDSMWAQSADVGQQPAIRTRSRTARMEFIFSALARPETRMGVPTKEDVLDVLCRVRYPAPSSASYSQRRPISELEPLAERLLTPSLPSRDELCVSVAEFRGLAGVCYAMRDDGGVEAEKLLASKESLNRDEFKQWAKAASLPMCLHKLFCIPYLYPQ
;
A
#
# COMPACT_ATOMS: atom_id res chain seq x y z
N MET A 1 -11.45 12.32 49.19
CA MET A 1 -12.18 11.08 48.82
C MET A 1 -11.51 10.25 47.71
N ASN A 2 -10.24 10.47 47.32
CA ASN A 2 -9.60 9.72 46.21
C ASN A 2 -8.53 8.69 46.61
N ARG A 3 -8.36 8.38 47.91
CA ARG A 3 -7.34 7.43 48.40
C ARG A 3 -7.88 6.01 48.68
N LEU A 4 -9.20 5.81 48.63
CA LEU A 4 -9.85 4.51 48.87
C LEU A 4 -10.11 3.74 47.56
N THR A 5 -10.26 4.43 46.43
CA THR A 5 -10.48 3.81 45.11
C THR A 5 -9.24 3.11 44.55
N SER A 6 -8.02 3.50 44.95
CA SER A 6 -6.79 2.77 44.53
C SER A 6 -6.54 1.48 45.31
N ARG A 7 -7.07 1.35 46.54
CA ARG A 7 -6.87 0.16 47.39
C ARG A 7 -7.86 -0.98 47.11
N LEU A 8 -8.97 -0.71 46.44
CA LEU A 8 -9.98 -1.72 46.11
C LEU A 8 -9.74 -2.42 44.77
N GLY A 9 -8.67 -2.09 44.04
CA GLY A 9 -8.37 -2.74 42.75
C GLY A 9 -9.41 -2.49 41.64
N LEU A 10 -10.40 -1.62 41.87
CA LEU A 10 -11.55 -1.39 41.00
C LEU A 10 -11.23 -0.55 39.74
N ASN A 11 -9.97 -0.15 39.55
CA ASN A 11 -9.46 0.55 38.37
C ASN A 11 -8.17 -0.09 37.84
N ARG A 12 -8.07 -1.43 37.85
CA ARG A 12 -7.08 -2.08 37.01
C ARG A 12 -7.62 -2.05 35.58
N SER A 13 -7.22 -1.05 34.80
CA SER A 13 -7.31 -1.14 33.35
C SER A 13 -6.80 -2.51 32.94
N PRO A 14 -7.50 -3.23 32.05
CA PRO A 14 -7.08 -4.57 31.64
C PRO A 14 -5.62 -4.52 31.22
N LYS A 15 -4.84 -5.49 31.71
CA LYS A 15 -3.43 -5.59 31.33
C LYS A 15 -3.40 -5.72 29.80
N PRO A 16 -2.64 -4.87 29.09
CA PRO A 16 -2.53 -5.01 27.64
C PRO A 16 -1.96 -6.40 27.29
N PRO A 17 -2.40 -6.99 26.16
CA PRO A 17 -1.99 -8.32 25.77
C PRO A 17 -0.48 -8.40 25.60
N THR A 18 0.07 -9.58 25.86
CA THR A 18 1.44 -9.93 25.51
C THR A 18 1.59 -10.06 23.99
N PHE A 19 2.81 -9.98 23.48
CA PHE A 19 3.07 -10.23 22.06
C PHE A 19 2.54 -11.58 21.60
N LYS A 20 2.73 -12.64 22.39
CA LYS A 20 2.26 -13.98 22.06
C LYS A 20 0.74 -14.04 21.99
N GLU A 21 0.04 -13.49 22.99
CA GLU A 21 -1.43 -13.44 22.99
C GLU A 21 -1.98 -12.67 21.78
N TRP A 22 -1.35 -11.53 21.43
CA TRP A 22 -1.69 -10.81 20.21
C TRP A 22 -1.42 -11.68 18.98
N SER A 23 -0.18 -12.15 18.79
CA SER A 23 0.24 -12.95 17.64
C SER A 23 -0.61 -14.20 17.42
N ASP A 24 -1.07 -14.86 18.49
CA ASP A 24 -1.91 -16.06 18.41
C ASP A 24 -3.34 -15.73 17.96
N THR A 25 -3.81 -14.48 18.14
CA THR A 25 -5.20 -14.06 17.88
C THR A 25 -5.35 -13.07 16.72
N THR A 26 -4.27 -12.45 16.25
CA THR A 26 -4.28 -11.44 15.18
C THR A 26 -4.96 -11.95 13.91
N THR A 27 -5.87 -11.15 13.37
CA THR A 27 -6.54 -11.37 12.09
C THR A 27 -5.95 -10.51 10.97
N PRO A 28 -6.26 -10.80 9.69
CA PRO A 28 -5.91 -9.91 8.57
C PRO A 28 -6.42 -8.47 8.79
N ASP A 29 -7.65 -8.29 9.28
CA ASP A 29 -8.25 -6.98 9.56
C ASP A 29 -7.47 -6.19 10.62
N ASP A 30 -6.99 -6.86 11.67
CA ASP A 30 -6.15 -6.21 12.68
C ASP A 30 -4.87 -5.65 12.05
N VAL A 31 -4.23 -6.42 11.17
CA VAL A 31 -3.01 -5.98 10.46
C VAL A 31 -3.33 -4.82 9.51
N LEU A 32 -4.43 -4.89 8.75
CA LEU A 32 -4.85 -3.81 7.86
C LEU A 32 -5.15 -2.52 8.62
N ASN A 33 -5.76 -2.61 9.81
CA ASN A 33 -6.06 -1.45 10.67
C ASN A 33 -4.79 -0.82 11.23
N LEU A 34 -3.87 -1.63 11.74
CA LEU A 34 -2.57 -1.14 12.22
C LEU A 34 -1.75 -0.52 11.08
N PHE A 35 -1.80 -1.13 9.89
CA PHE A 35 -1.09 -0.61 8.72
C PHE A 35 -1.69 0.69 8.19
N THR A 36 -3.02 0.81 8.21
CA THR A 36 -3.72 2.07 7.91
C THR A 36 -3.28 3.17 8.87
N THR A 37 -3.20 2.86 10.17
CA THR A 37 -2.74 3.81 11.19
C THR A 37 -1.32 4.27 10.90
N LEU A 38 -0.39 3.35 10.60
CA LEU A 38 0.97 3.69 10.19
C LEU A 38 0.99 4.62 8.96
N ILE A 39 0.20 4.31 7.92
CA ILE A 39 0.11 5.10 6.69
C ILE A 39 -0.34 6.54 6.98
N LYS A 40 -1.33 6.71 7.87
CA LYS A 40 -1.92 8.02 8.17
C LYS A 40 -1.07 8.86 9.11
N SER A 41 -0.55 8.26 10.19
CA SER A 41 0.06 9.02 11.29
C SER A 41 1.52 8.69 11.58
N GLY A 42 2.10 7.70 10.89
CA GLY A 42 3.44 7.22 11.20
C GLY A 42 3.50 6.61 12.60
N THR A 43 4.67 6.65 13.21
CA THR A 43 4.90 6.17 14.58
C THR A 43 5.75 7.13 15.40
N ASN A 44 5.59 7.10 16.72
CA ASN A 44 6.41 7.90 17.64
C ASN A 44 7.88 7.45 17.70
N ASP A 45 8.26 6.31 17.11
CA ASP A 45 9.65 5.80 17.02
C ASP A 45 10.34 6.23 15.72
N GLY A 46 9.80 7.24 15.04
CA GLY A 46 10.44 7.86 13.88
C GLY A 46 10.10 7.24 12.53
N GLN A 47 9.19 6.24 12.46
CA GLN A 47 8.66 5.86 11.14
C GLN A 47 7.71 6.95 10.65
N SER A 48 7.99 7.47 9.47
CA SER A 48 7.18 8.51 8.83
C SER A 48 5.84 7.95 8.33
N SER A 49 4.81 8.79 8.35
CA SER A 49 3.56 8.53 7.61
C SER A 49 3.83 8.52 6.10
N ALA A 50 2.93 7.91 5.33
CA ALA A 50 3.00 7.95 3.87
C ALA A 50 2.63 9.34 3.31
N PHE A 51 1.74 10.06 4.00
CA PHE A 51 1.28 11.39 3.59
C PHE A 51 1.66 12.43 4.62
N THR A 52 1.93 13.66 4.16
CA THR A 52 1.92 14.81 5.06
C THR A 52 0.48 15.04 5.59
N PRO A 53 0.29 15.71 6.74
CA PRO A 53 -1.05 15.99 7.25
C PRO A 53 -1.96 16.71 6.23
N GLN A 54 -1.41 17.64 5.45
CA GLN A 54 -2.14 18.37 4.42
C GLN A 54 -2.56 17.46 3.25
N GLN A 55 -1.65 16.59 2.78
CA GLN A 55 -1.96 15.62 1.73
C GLN A 55 -3.04 14.64 2.19
N LEU A 56 -2.93 14.13 3.42
CA LEU A 56 -3.91 13.22 4.00
C LEU A 56 -5.28 13.90 4.11
N ALA A 57 -5.35 15.11 4.68
CA ALA A 57 -6.60 15.84 4.82
C ALA A 57 -7.26 16.11 3.46
N SER A 58 -6.47 16.46 2.44
CA SER A 58 -6.97 16.70 1.08
C SER A 58 -7.53 15.41 0.46
N LEU A 59 -6.80 14.30 0.58
CA LEU A 59 -7.24 12.99 0.10
C LEU A 59 -8.49 12.51 0.84
N GLU A 60 -8.52 12.67 2.15
CA GLU A 60 -9.64 12.28 3.00
C GLU A 60 -10.90 13.10 2.72
N HIS A 61 -10.74 14.39 2.42
CA HIS A 61 -11.82 15.25 1.96
C HIS A 61 -12.33 14.79 0.60
N LEU A 62 -11.45 14.60 -0.38
CA LEU A 62 -11.81 14.09 -1.70
C LEU A 62 -12.63 12.80 -1.60
N LEU A 63 -12.12 11.79 -0.91
CA LEU A 63 -12.79 10.50 -0.79
C LEU A 63 -14.15 10.61 -0.09
N SER A 64 -14.35 11.60 0.78
CA SER A 64 -15.64 11.84 1.43
C SER A 64 -16.69 12.48 0.53
N THR A 65 -16.29 13.09 -0.60
CA THR A 65 -17.21 13.66 -1.59
C THR A 65 -17.70 12.65 -2.62
N LEU A 66 -17.04 11.48 -2.70
CA LEU A 66 -17.39 10.45 -3.67
C LEU A 66 -18.63 9.67 -3.21
N PRO A 67 -19.49 9.24 -4.15
CA PRO A 67 -20.67 8.46 -3.83
C PRO A 67 -20.29 7.12 -3.19
N THR A 68 -20.99 6.77 -2.12
CA THR A 68 -20.87 5.49 -1.43
C THR A 68 -22.17 4.70 -1.47
N ASN A 69 -22.06 3.37 -1.50
CA ASN A 69 -23.22 2.50 -1.30
C ASN A 69 -23.58 2.38 0.19
N ALA A 70 -24.66 1.66 0.51
CA ALA A 70 -25.13 1.46 1.88
C ALA A 70 -24.10 0.77 2.81
N ALA A 71 -23.12 0.05 2.24
CA ALA A 71 -22.03 -0.60 2.97
C ALA A 71 -20.78 0.30 3.11
N GLY A 72 -20.85 1.58 2.70
CA GLY A 72 -19.73 2.52 2.79
C GLY A 72 -18.63 2.31 1.75
N GLN A 73 -18.90 1.54 0.69
CA GLN A 73 -17.94 1.32 -0.40
C GLN A 73 -18.04 2.47 -1.41
N ILE A 74 -16.90 3.01 -1.79
CA ILE A 74 -16.78 4.09 -2.77
C ILE A 74 -16.89 3.51 -4.17
N ASP A 75 -17.70 4.15 -5.03
CA ASP A 75 -17.79 3.77 -6.45
C ASP A 75 -16.48 4.08 -7.17
N ILE A 76 -15.84 3.04 -7.71
CA ILE A 76 -14.59 3.14 -8.46
C ILE A 76 -14.73 4.00 -9.73
N ASN A 77 -15.92 4.03 -10.34
CA ASN A 77 -16.17 4.86 -11.52
C ASN A 77 -16.16 6.35 -11.18
N ALA A 78 -16.56 6.70 -9.94
CA ALA A 78 -16.49 8.08 -9.47
C ALA A 78 -15.03 8.54 -9.30
N ILE A 79 -14.13 7.64 -8.88
CA ILE A 79 -12.68 7.92 -8.82
C ILE A 79 -12.14 8.19 -10.23
N GLN A 80 -12.47 7.36 -11.21
CA GLN A 80 -12.03 7.55 -12.59
C GLN A 80 -12.56 8.84 -13.23
N SER A 81 -13.83 9.15 -12.97
CA SER A 81 -14.47 10.39 -13.41
C SER A 81 -13.79 11.61 -12.79
N HIS A 82 -13.44 11.52 -11.51
CA HIS A 82 -12.68 12.54 -10.80
C HIS A 82 -11.29 12.76 -11.42
N LEU A 83 -10.52 11.68 -11.62
CA LEU A 83 -9.20 11.74 -12.27
C LEU A 83 -9.29 12.39 -13.67
N SER A 84 -10.28 12.01 -14.46
CA SER A 84 -10.51 12.57 -15.81
C SER A 84 -10.94 14.04 -15.82
N THR A 85 -11.54 14.51 -14.73
CA THR A 85 -11.93 15.91 -14.54
C THR A 85 -10.74 16.75 -14.11
N HIS A 86 -9.89 16.23 -13.24
CA HIS A 86 -8.69 16.91 -12.74
C HIS A 86 -7.54 16.91 -13.74
N HIS A 87 -7.48 15.92 -14.64
CA HIS A 87 -6.46 15.82 -15.67
C HIS A 87 -7.10 15.87 -17.07
N PRO A 88 -7.70 17.01 -17.49
CA PRO A 88 -8.47 17.08 -18.74
C PRO A 88 -7.62 16.76 -19.98
N SER A 89 -6.33 17.12 -19.97
CA SER A 89 -5.39 16.78 -21.04
C SER A 89 -5.07 15.29 -21.15
N LEU A 90 -5.29 14.51 -20.08
CA LEU A 90 -5.00 13.08 -20.01
C LEU A 90 -6.25 12.21 -20.07
N ARG A 91 -7.44 12.81 -20.21
CA ARG A 91 -8.74 12.12 -20.15
C ARG A 91 -8.82 10.87 -21.03
N ALA A 92 -8.33 10.95 -22.27
CA ALA A 92 -8.34 9.80 -23.18
C ALA A 92 -7.48 8.63 -22.65
N HIS A 93 -6.29 8.93 -22.12
CA HIS A 93 -5.40 7.92 -21.53
C HIS A 93 -5.96 7.36 -20.22
N ILE A 94 -6.56 8.21 -19.37
CA ILE A 94 -7.19 7.77 -18.11
C ILE A 94 -8.38 6.85 -18.40
N ASN A 95 -9.22 7.19 -19.38
CA ASN A 95 -10.33 6.33 -19.81
C ASN A 95 -9.82 4.99 -20.37
N ALA A 96 -8.76 5.01 -21.19
CA ALA A 96 -8.13 3.78 -21.68
C ALA A 96 -7.47 2.95 -20.56
N ALA A 97 -7.02 3.59 -19.48
CA ALA A 97 -6.40 2.95 -18.31
C ALA A 97 -7.43 2.57 -17.22
N SER A 98 -8.72 2.82 -17.43
CA SER A 98 -9.78 2.69 -16.42
C SER A 98 -9.76 1.30 -15.73
N SER A 99 -9.79 0.22 -16.52
CA SER A 99 -9.74 -1.15 -16.00
C SER A 99 -8.47 -1.42 -15.20
N THR A 100 -7.31 -0.99 -15.70
CA THR A 100 -6.01 -1.14 -15.04
C THR A 100 -5.96 -0.37 -13.71
N ILE A 101 -6.45 0.87 -13.68
CA ILE A 101 -6.49 1.70 -12.47
C ILE A 101 -7.41 1.08 -11.41
N SER A 102 -8.59 0.61 -11.83
CA SER A 102 -9.53 -0.09 -10.95
C SER A 102 -8.90 -1.35 -10.36
N LEU A 103 -8.32 -2.21 -11.21
CA LEU A 103 -7.61 -3.42 -10.81
C LEU A 103 -6.52 -3.12 -9.76
N LEU A 104 -5.69 -2.11 -10.02
CA LEU A 104 -4.61 -1.73 -9.12
C LEU A 104 -5.13 -1.23 -7.77
N LEU A 105 -6.21 -0.43 -7.75
CA LEU A 105 -6.82 0.05 -6.51
C LEU A 105 -7.42 -1.09 -5.69
N HIS A 106 -8.13 -2.02 -6.32
CA HIS A 106 -8.65 -3.22 -5.64
C HIS A 106 -7.52 -4.10 -5.08
N ALA A 107 -6.53 -4.44 -5.89
CA ALA A 107 -5.44 -5.31 -5.46
C ALA A 107 -4.66 -4.71 -4.27
N HIS A 108 -4.43 -3.38 -4.25
CA HIS A 108 -3.68 -2.73 -3.18
C HIS A 108 -4.53 -2.36 -1.96
N ALA A 109 -5.86 -2.30 -2.10
CA ALA A 109 -6.75 -2.18 -0.95
C ALA A 109 -6.62 -3.39 -0.02
N SER A 110 -6.47 -4.57 -0.62
CA SER A 110 -6.37 -5.88 0.04
C SER A 110 -4.95 -6.28 0.45
N PHE A 111 -3.91 -5.60 -0.06
CA PHE A 111 -2.52 -5.89 0.29
C PHE A 111 -2.28 -5.80 1.81
N PRO A 112 -1.53 -6.75 2.43
CA PRO A 112 -0.73 -7.82 1.82
C PRO A 112 -1.45 -9.18 1.76
N PHE A 113 -2.78 -9.22 1.74
CA PHE A 113 -3.56 -10.45 1.79
C PHE A 113 -4.24 -10.77 0.44
N ALA A 114 -4.64 -12.03 0.29
CA ALA A 114 -5.29 -12.54 -0.92
C ALA A 114 -6.82 -12.47 -0.87
N GLU A 115 -7.38 -12.00 0.24
CA GLU A 115 -8.82 -11.82 0.44
C GLU A 115 -9.24 -10.41 0.01
N GLU A 116 -10.26 -10.32 -0.85
CA GLU A 116 -10.76 -9.03 -1.34
C GLU A 116 -11.40 -8.23 -0.21
N VAL A 117 -10.96 -6.98 -0.04
CA VAL A 117 -11.56 -6.06 0.92
C VAL A 117 -12.47 -5.05 0.22
N PRO A 118 -13.57 -4.62 0.86
CA PRO A 118 -14.39 -3.54 0.34
C PRO A 118 -13.59 -2.23 0.14
N LEU A 119 -13.83 -1.52 -0.96
CA LEU A 119 -13.21 -0.21 -1.25
C LEU A 119 -13.79 0.92 -0.38
N THR A 120 -13.56 0.83 0.92
CA THR A 120 -13.84 1.91 1.87
C THR A 120 -12.82 3.05 1.70
N LYS A 121 -13.10 4.19 2.34
CA LYS A 121 -12.16 5.32 2.39
C LYS A 121 -10.77 4.90 2.87
N ASP A 122 -10.69 4.12 3.94
CA ASP A 122 -9.40 3.67 4.50
C ASP A 122 -8.69 2.69 3.57
N ALA A 123 -9.44 1.79 2.93
CA ALA A 123 -8.88 0.86 1.95
C ALA A 123 -8.28 1.60 0.74
N LEU A 124 -8.94 2.65 0.26
CA LEU A 124 -8.42 3.49 -0.82
C LEU A 124 -7.22 4.34 -0.41
N ILE A 125 -7.18 4.85 0.82
CA ILE A 125 -6.00 5.56 1.35
C ILE A 125 -4.79 4.62 1.36
N ARG A 126 -4.97 3.37 1.82
CA ARG A 126 -3.92 2.35 1.75
C ARG A 126 -3.50 2.08 0.31
N ALA A 127 -4.46 1.83 -0.58
CA ALA A 127 -4.19 1.53 -1.98
C ALA A 127 -3.38 2.64 -2.66
N ILE A 128 -3.81 3.90 -2.50
CA ILE A 128 -3.12 5.07 -3.06
C ILE A 128 -1.74 5.25 -2.44
N ALA A 129 -1.57 5.05 -1.12
CA ALA A 129 -0.26 5.13 -0.49
C ALA A 129 0.72 4.11 -1.09
N LEU A 130 0.27 2.88 -1.33
CA LEU A 130 1.08 1.80 -1.88
C LEU A 130 1.34 1.93 -3.39
N LEU A 131 0.42 2.53 -4.16
CA LEU A 131 0.62 2.72 -5.60
C LEU A 131 1.55 3.89 -5.92
N THR A 132 1.58 4.88 -5.03
CA THR A 132 2.30 6.14 -5.26
C THR A 132 3.64 6.17 -4.52
N GLN A 133 4.50 7.11 -4.89
CA GLN A 133 5.76 7.36 -4.18
C GLN A 133 5.58 7.83 -2.72
N SER A 134 4.34 8.15 -2.28
CA SER A 134 4.05 8.65 -0.94
C SER A 134 4.57 7.72 0.15
N SER A 135 4.48 6.41 -0.07
CA SER A 135 4.97 5.43 0.89
C SER A 135 6.50 5.25 0.92
N ASP A 136 7.28 5.85 0.00
CA ASP A 136 8.73 5.61 -0.10
C ASP A 136 9.47 5.88 1.22
N SER A 137 9.12 6.94 1.95
CA SER A 137 9.68 7.29 3.26
C SER A 137 9.25 6.33 4.37
N MET A 138 8.03 5.80 4.31
CA MET A 138 7.52 4.78 5.25
C MET A 138 8.27 3.45 5.10
N TRP A 139 8.74 3.13 3.89
CA TRP A 139 9.54 1.94 3.61
C TRP A 139 11.03 2.12 3.93
N ALA A 140 11.49 3.37 4.13
CA ALA A 140 12.86 3.68 4.54
C ALA A 140 13.05 3.41 6.04
N GLN A 141 13.83 2.39 6.37
CA GLN A 141 14.24 2.10 7.74
C GLN A 141 15.75 2.20 7.87
N SER A 142 16.24 3.04 8.79
CA SER A 142 17.60 2.99 9.29
C SER A 142 17.70 1.88 10.34
N ALA A 143 18.76 1.07 10.29
CA ALA A 143 19.07 0.12 11.35
C ALA A 143 19.58 0.89 12.58
N ASP A 144 19.07 0.60 13.76
CA ASP A 144 19.74 0.98 15.00
C ASP A 144 21.00 0.12 15.17
N VAL A 145 22.08 0.74 15.65
CA VAL A 145 23.37 0.08 15.87
C VAL A 145 23.19 -1.12 16.81
N GLY A 146 23.52 -2.33 16.33
CA GLY A 146 23.50 -3.58 17.12
C GLY A 146 22.34 -4.54 16.85
N GLN A 147 21.40 -4.22 15.95
CA GLN A 147 20.29 -5.10 15.59
C GLN A 147 20.65 -6.00 14.38
N GLN A 148 20.87 -7.30 14.62
CA GLN A 148 20.96 -8.36 13.59
C GLN A 148 19.56 -8.68 13.01
N PRO A 149 19.49 -9.20 11.78
CA PRO A 149 19.39 -8.36 10.59
C PRO A 149 18.13 -7.48 10.67
N ALA A 150 18.30 -6.17 10.77
CA ALA A 150 17.23 -5.23 10.50
C ALA A 150 16.59 -5.56 9.14
N ILE A 151 15.27 -5.48 9.06
CA ILE A 151 14.57 -5.58 7.79
C ILE A 151 15.18 -4.58 6.87
N ARG A 152 15.82 -5.11 5.82
CA ARG A 152 16.35 -4.30 4.74
C ARG A 152 15.23 -3.38 4.31
N THR A 153 15.57 -2.11 4.12
CA THR A 153 14.84 -1.21 3.23
C THR A 153 14.40 -2.05 2.05
N ARG A 154 13.11 -2.41 1.99
CA ARG A 154 12.60 -3.21 0.88
C ARG A 154 12.93 -2.38 -0.34
N SER A 155 13.67 -2.93 -1.28
CA SER A 155 14.05 -2.18 -2.46
C SER A 155 12.76 -1.65 -3.10
N ARG A 156 12.77 -0.40 -3.60
CA ARG A 156 11.60 0.19 -4.30
C ARG A 156 10.98 -0.75 -5.33
N THR A 157 11.80 -1.67 -5.85
CA THR A 157 11.44 -2.72 -6.80
C THR A 157 10.47 -3.78 -6.28
N ALA A 158 10.41 -4.05 -4.99
CA ALA A 158 9.57 -5.14 -4.49
C ALA A 158 8.08 -4.76 -4.41
N ARG A 159 7.77 -3.46 -4.25
CA ARG A 159 6.44 -2.90 -4.51
C ARG A 159 6.00 -3.10 -5.97
N MET A 160 6.96 -3.03 -6.90
CA MET A 160 6.66 -3.24 -8.33
C MET A 160 6.33 -4.71 -8.62
N GLU A 161 6.83 -5.65 -7.81
CA GLU A 161 6.52 -7.07 -7.96
C GLU A 161 5.06 -7.38 -7.62
N PHE A 162 4.50 -6.72 -6.60
CA PHE A 162 3.08 -6.87 -6.30
C PHE A 162 2.19 -6.23 -7.39
N ILE A 163 2.52 -5.01 -7.84
CA ILE A 163 1.86 -4.37 -9.00
C ILE A 163 1.89 -5.28 -10.22
N PHE A 164 3.05 -5.82 -10.55
CA PHE A 164 3.23 -6.79 -11.63
C PHE A 164 2.30 -7.99 -11.46
N SER A 165 2.27 -8.60 -10.27
CA SER A 165 1.44 -9.78 -10.02
C SER A 165 -0.06 -9.50 -10.14
N ALA A 166 -0.52 -8.31 -9.74
CA ALA A 166 -1.90 -7.89 -9.89
C ALA A 166 -2.27 -7.70 -11.36
N LEU A 167 -1.36 -7.11 -12.16
CA LEU A 167 -1.56 -6.91 -13.59
C LEU A 167 -1.49 -8.21 -14.39
N ALA A 168 -0.73 -9.20 -13.93
CA ALA A 168 -0.62 -10.50 -14.58
C ALA A 168 -1.80 -11.43 -14.26
N ARG A 169 -2.67 -11.04 -13.32
CA ARG A 169 -3.85 -11.80 -12.89
C ARG A 169 -5.08 -10.89 -12.77
N PRO A 170 -5.49 -10.22 -13.86
CA PRO A 170 -6.60 -9.27 -13.81
C PRO A 170 -7.93 -9.92 -13.38
N GLU A 171 -8.11 -11.22 -13.63
CA GLU A 171 -9.33 -11.98 -13.34
C GLU A 171 -9.63 -12.12 -11.84
N THR A 172 -8.60 -12.17 -11.00
CA THR A 172 -8.79 -12.28 -9.55
C THR A 172 -9.02 -10.94 -8.89
N ARG A 173 -8.73 -9.82 -9.59
CA ARG A 173 -8.65 -8.46 -9.03
C ARG A 173 -7.70 -8.32 -7.84
N MET A 174 -6.82 -9.29 -7.67
CA MET A 174 -5.95 -9.46 -6.51
C MET A 174 -4.54 -9.76 -7.00
N GLY A 175 -3.54 -9.16 -6.36
CA GLY A 175 -2.15 -9.57 -6.56
C GLY A 175 -1.87 -10.93 -5.95
N VAL A 176 -0.65 -11.43 -6.15
CA VAL A 176 -0.15 -12.66 -5.52
C VAL A 176 0.71 -12.23 -4.33
N PRO A 177 0.17 -12.09 -3.10
CA PRO A 177 1.02 -11.80 -1.94
C PRO A 177 1.96 -12.96 -1.61
N THR A 178 3.12 -12.63 -1.05
CA THR A 178 4.08 -13.61 -0.51
C THR A 178 4.23 -13.45 0.99
N LYS A 179 4.85 -14.44 1.64
CA LYS A 179 5.20 -14.35 3.07
C LYS A 179 6.01 -13.08 3.36
N GLU A 180 6.92 -12.72 2.46
CA GLU A 180 7.74 -11.53 2.57
C GLU A 180 6.91 -10.24 2.53
N ASP A 181 5.82 -10.17 1.76
CA ASP A 181 4.92 -9.00 1.79
C ASP A 181 4.23 -8.84 3.15
N VAL A 182 3.77 -9.95 3.73
CA VAL A 182 3.11 -9.95 5.04
C VAL A 182 4.12 -9.56 6.13
N LEU A 183 5.31 -10.18 6.12
CA LEU A 183 6.40 -9.82 7.03
C LEU A 183 6.77 -8.34 6.89
N ASP A 184 6.85 -7.84 5.66
CA ASP A 184 7.17 -6.44 5.40
C ASP A 184 6.16 -5.49 6.09
N VAL A 185 4.87 -5.81 6.05
CA VAL A 185 3.87 -5.02 6.78
C VAL A 185 3.99 -5.23 8.29
N LEU A 186 4.05 -6.48 8.75
CA LEU A 186 4.06 -6.85 10.17
C LEU A 186 5.20 -6.21 10.96
N CYS A 187 6.37 -6.07 10.35
CA CYS A 187 7.51 -5.51 11.03
C CYS A 187 7.55 -3.98 11.07
N ARG A 188 6.63 -3.33 10.36
CA ARG A 188 6.47 -1.87 10.36
C ARG A 188 5.37 -1.44 11.32
N VAL A 189 4.29 -2.21 11.36
CA VAL A 189 3.19 -1.95 12.28
C VAL A 189 3.61 -2.16 13.73
N ARG A 190 3.02 -1.37 14.62
CA ARG A 190 3.14 -1.61 16.06
C ARG A 190 2.11 -2.64 16.48
N TYR A 191 2.54 -3.68 17.16
CA TYR A 191 1.63 -4.58 17.85
C TYR A 191 1.17 -3.93 19.17
N PRO A 192 -0.10 -4.11 19.57
CA PRO A 192 -0.61 -3.61 20.84
C PRO A 192 0.07 -4.35 21.99
N ALA A 193 1.03 -3.71 22.62
CA ALA A 193 1.69 -4.16 23.84
C ALA A 193 1.84 -3.01 24.83
N PRO A 194 1.98 -3.29 26.13
CA PRO A 194 2.18 -2.24 27.13
C PRO A 194 3.33 -1.34 26.71
N SER A 195 3.10 -0.03 26.80
CA SER A 195 4.11 1.00 26.67
C SER A 195 5.10 0.91 27.84
N SER A 196 5.96 -0.10 27.87
CA SER A 196 7.14 -0.04 28.71
C SER A 196 8.01 1.09 28.17
N ALA A 197 8.34 2.05 29.04
CA ALA A 197 8.93 3.36 28.74
C ALA A 197 10.34 3.34 28.13
N SER A 198 10.81 2.20 27.64
CA SER A 198 12.10 2.03 26.99
C SER A 198 11.83 1.32 25.67
N TYR A 199 11.78 2.12 24.59
CA TYR A 199 11.77 1.75 23.18
C TYR A 199 11.15 0.40 22.87
N SER A 200 9.95 0.40 22.27
CA SER A 200 9.32 -0.79 21.71
C SER A 200 10.29 -1.46 20.73
N GLN A 201 11.08 -2.41 21.24
CA GLN A 201 12.09 -3.08 20.45
C GLN A 201 11.33 -3.79 19.32
N ARG A 202 11.67 -3.42 18.07
CA ARG A 202 11.09 -4.08 16.90
C ARG A 202 11.37 -5.57 17.02
N ARG A 203 10.35 -6.37 16.79
CA ARG A 203 10.44 -7.83 16.93
C ARG A 203 11.34 -8.37 15.82
N PRO A 204 12.22 -9.34 16.10
CA PRO A 204 13.01 -9.98 15.06
C PRO A 204 12.07 -10.70 14.08
N ILE A 205 12.49 -10.81 12.82
CA ILE A 205 11.72 -11.47 11.76
C ILE A 205 11.31 -12.89 12.18
N SER A 206 12.22 -13.62 12.84
CA SER A 206 11.96 -14.98 13.34
C SER A 206 10.80 -15.09 14.33
N GLU A 207 10.48 -14.02 15.07
CA GLU A 207 9.30 -13.99 15.96
C GLU A 207 7.99 -13.72 15.18
N LEU A 208 8.08 -13.14 13.99
CA LEU A 208 6.92 -12.76 13.16
C LEU A 208 6.63 -13.75 12.03
N GLU A 209 7.60 -14.58 11.63
CA GLU A 209 7.43 -15.62 10.61
C GLU A 209 6.23 -16.54 10.85
N PRO A 210 6.01 -17.09 12.06
CA PRO A 210 4.84 -17.95 12.31
C PRO A 210 3.51 -17.21 12.11
N LEU A 211 3.46 -15.93 12.47
CA LEU A 211 2.29 -15.09 12.25
C LEU A 211 2.07 -14.83 10.75
N ALA A 212 3.13 -14.48 10.02
CA ALA A 212 3.05 -14.24 8.59
C ALA A 212 2.58 -15.47 7.82
N GLU A 213 3.08 -16.66 8.18
CA GLU A 213 2.66 -17.94 7.58
C GLU A 213 1.20 -18.25 7.87
N ARG A 214 0.73 -17.99 9.10
CA ARG A 214 -0.68 -18.19 9.47
C ARG A 214 -1.62 -17.23 8.73
N LEU A 215 -1.19 -15.99 8.51
CA LEU A 215 -2.01 -14.96 7.87
C LEU A 215 -2.00 -15.07 6.34
N LEU A 216 -1.00 -15.73 5.74
CA LEU A 216 -0.94 -15.92 4.30
C LEU A 216 -1.89 -17.05 3.88
N THR A 217 -2.68 -16.81 2.84
CA THR A 217 -3.51 -17.87 2.25
C THR A 217 -2.60 -18.90 1.56
N PRO A 218 -2.73 -20.21 1.89
CA PRO A 218 -1.93 -21.23 1.22
C PRO A 218 -2.33 -21.34 -0.26
N SER A 219 -1.38 -21.76 -1.11
CA SER A 219 -1.59 -22.18 -2.51
C SER A 219 -1.80 -21.10 -3.59
N LEU A 220 -1.12 -19.96 -3.50
CA LEU A 220 -1.04 -19.04 -4.63
C LEU A 220 0.06 -19.46 -5.63
N PRO A 221 -0.13 -19.23 -6.95
CA PRO A 221 0.88 -19.52 -7.97
C PRO A 221 2.14 -18.66 -7.77
N SER A 222 3.28 -19.16 -8.23
CA SER A 222 4.54 -18.39 -8.18
C SER A 222 4.43 -17.14 -9.04
N ARG A 223 5.04 -16.03 -8.57
CA ARG A 223 5.17 -14.80 -9.36
C ARG A 223 6.08 -14.96 -10.56
N ASP A 224 6.99 -15.92 -10.53
CA ASP A 224 8.02 -16.09 -11.56
C ASP A 224 7.46 -16.60 -12.90
N GLU A 225 6.30 -17.27 -12.85
CA GLU A 225 5.63 -17.84 -14.03
C GLU A 225 4.67 -16.85 -14.68
N LEU A 226 4.45 -15.70 -14.06
CA LEU A 226 3.50 -14.69 -14.52
C LEU A 226 4.09 -13.85 -15.66
N CYS A 227 3.21 -13.32 -16.51
CA CYS A 227 3.52 -12.33 -17.52
C CYS A 227 2.37 -11.32 -17.59
N VAL A 228 2.69 -10.06 -17.87
CA VAL A 228 1.69 -9.01 -18.07
C VAL A 228 1.55 -8.75 -19.57
N SER A 229 0.33 -8.80 -20.09
CA SER A 229 0.04 -8.42 -21.47
C SER A 229 0.25 -6.92 -21.69
N VAL A 230 1.09 -6.53 -22.65
CA VAL A 230 1.36 -5.12 -22.99
C VAL A 230 0.09 -4.41 -23.43
N ALA A 231 -0.81 -5.11 -24.12
CA ALA A 231 -2.09 -4.56 -24.54
C ALA A 231 -2.97 -4.15 -23.33
N GLU A 232 -2.95 -4.93 -22.25
CA GLU A 232 -3.84 -4.74 -21.10
C GLU A 232 -3.44 -3.56 -20.20
N PHE A 233 -2.15 -3.25 -20.07
CA PHE A 233 -1.69 -2.06 -19.31
C PHE A 233 -1.28 -0.89 -20.22
N ARG A 234 -1.53 -0.97 -21.53
CA ARG A 234 -1.15 0.08 -22.49
C ARG A 234 -1.75 1.45 -22.14
N GLY A 235 -2.98 1.49 -21.64
CA GLY A 235 -3.61 2.71 -21.16
C GLY A 235 -2.80 3.38 -20.04
N LEU A 236 -2.37 2.60 -19.04
CA LEU A 236 -1.53 3.08 -17.94
C LEU A 236 -0.15 3.55 -18.44
N ALA A 237 0.43 2.84 -19.42
CA ALA A 237 1.67 3.28 -20.06
C ALA A 237 1.50 4.63 -20.77
N GLY A 238 0.37 4.86 -21.45
CA GLY A 238 0.03 6.15 -22.05
C GLY A 238 -0.09 7.28 -21.04
N VAL A 239 -0.70 7.02 -19.87
CA VAL A 239 -0.73 8.00 -18.76
C VAL A 239 0.69 8.35 -18.30
N CYS A 240 1.55 7.35 -18.09
CA CYS A 240 2.92 7.59 -17.65
C CYS A 240 3.72 8.37 -18.70
N TYR A 241 3.63 7.98 -19.98
CA TYR A 241 4.25 8.65 -21.11
C TYR A 241 3.90 10.15 -21.14
N ALA A 242 2.61 10.47 -21.04
CA ALA A 242 2.12 11.85 -21.13
C ALA A 242 2.43 12.72 -19.90
N MET A 243 2.74 12.12 -18.74
CA MET A 243 3.07 12.83 -17.50
C MET A 243 4.57 13.13 -17.31
N ARG A 244 5.42 12.67 -18.23
CA ARG A 244 6.87 12.86 -18.17
C ARG A 244 7.32 13.96 -19.12
N ASP A 245 8.29 14.74 -18.66
CA ASP A 245 8.86 15.84 -19.43
C ASP A 245 9.70 15.36 -20.62
N ASP A 246 10.31 14.17 -20.51
CA ASP A 246 11.04 13.51 -21.59
C ASP A 246 10.13 12.69 -22.52
N GLY A 247 8.81 12.78 -22.33
CA GLY A 247 7.82 11.99 -23.04
C GLY A 247 8.00 10.48 -22.88
N GLY A 248 8.71 9.97 -21.86
CA GLY A 248 8.81 8.53 -21.60
C GLY A 248 9.47 7.69 -22.70
N VAL A 249 10.32 8.28 -23.54
CA VAL A 249 10.96 7.60 -24.70
C VAL A 249 11.62 6.27 -24.34
N GLU A 250 12.36 6.21 -23.23
CA GLU A 250 13.02 4.98 -22.78
C GLU A 250 12.03 3.91 -22.32
N ALA A 251 10.92 4.31 -21.70
CA ALA A 251 9.86 3.37 -21.32
C ALA A 251 9.17 2.79 -22.56
N GLU A 252 8.95 3.60 -23.59
CA GLU A 252 8.34 3.16 -24.84
C GLU A 252 9.22 2.16 -25.60
N LYS A 253 10.54 2.38 -25.64
CA LYS A 253 11.50 1.43 -26.22
C LYS A 253 11.44 0.05 -25.57
N LEU A 254 11.20 -0.01 -24.27
CA LEU A 254 11.07 -1.28 -23.53
C LEU A 254 9.79 -2.05 -23.86
N LEU A 255 8.74 -1.36 -24.35
CA LEU A 255 7.49 -1.96 -24.82
C LEU A 255 7.49 -2.26 -26.32
N ALA A 256 8.38 -1.61 -27.08
CA ALA A 256 8.42 -1.73 -28.53
C ALA A 256 8.57 -3.19 -28.96
N SER A 257 7.63 -3.67 -29.78
CA SER A 257 7.59 -5.03 -30.32
C SER A 257 7.39 -6.15 -29.28
N LYS A 258 6.93 -5.84 -28.07
CA LYS A 258 6.59 -6.84 -27.05
C LYS A 258 5.08 -7.03 -26.92
N GLU A 259 4.65 -8.28 -26.90
CA GLU A 259 3.26 -8.65 -26.59
C GLU A 259 3.04 -8.77 -25.08
N SER A 260 4.06 -9.18 -24.32
CA SER A 260 4.02 -9.34 -22.88
C SER A 260 5.36 -8.98 -22.23
N LEU A 261 5.32 -8.72 -20.91
CA LEU A 261 6.50 -8.51 -20.07
C LEU A 261 6.52 -9.55 -18.95
N ASN A 262 7.69 -10.15 -18.71
CA ASN A 262 7.92 -10.89 -17.46
C ASN A 262 8.20 -9.92 -16.28
N ARG A 263 8.41 -10.48 -15.09
CA ARG A 263 8.64 -9.70 -13.85
C ARG A 263 9.77 -8.68 -13.99
N ASP A 264 10.93 -9.09 -14.50
CA ASP A 264 12.13 -8.25 -14.49
C ASP A 264 12.07 -7.20 -15.60
N GLU A 265 11.48 -7.53 -16.74
CA GLU A 265 11.17 -6.58 -17.81
C GLU A 265 10.15 -5.53 -17.35
N PHE A 266 9.10 -5.93 -16.65
CA PHE A 266 8.14 -5.01 -16.06
C PHE A 266 8.81 -4.06 -15.06
N LYS A 267 9.73 -4.55 -14.22
CA LYS A 267 10.47 -3.71 -13.27
C LYS A 267 11.36 -2.69 -13.99
N GLN A 268 12.00 -3.07 -15.09
CA GLN A 268 12.78 -2.15 -15.92
C GLN A 268 11.88 -1.07 -16.54
N TRP A 269 10.74 -1.49 -17.11
CA TRP A 269 9.76 -0.56 -17.67
C TRP A 269 9.20 0.39 -16.60
N ALA A 270 8.75 -0.11 -15.45
CA ALA A 270 8.19 0.70 -14.37
C ALA A 270 9.19 1.74 -13.84
N LYS A 271 10.49 1.39 -13.80
CA LYS A 271 11.56 2.33 -13.48
C LYS A 271 11.73 3.40 -14.56
N ALA A 272 11.82 3.01 -15.83
CA ALA A 272 11.95 3.94 -16.96
C ALA A 272 10.75 4.89 -17.06
N ALA A 273 9.54 4.36 -16.84
CA ALA A 273 8.30 5.14 -16.79
C ALA A 273 8.18 6.01 -15.53
N SER A 274 8.99 5.73 -14.48
CA SER A 274 8.82 6.30 -13.14
C SER A 274 7.40 6.13 -12.60
N LEU A 275 6.87 4.90 -12.74
CA LEU A 275 5.48 4.54 -12.45
C LEU A 275 4.96 5.09 -11.10
N PRO A 276 5.66 4.94 -9.94
CA PRO A 276 5.17 5.46 -8.67
C PRO A 276 5.03 6.99 -8.62
N MET A 277 5.90 7.71 -9.32
CA MET A 277 5.84 9.18 -9.43
C MET A 277 4.68 9.60 -10.34
N CYS A 278 4.49 8.94 -11.49
CA CYS A 278 3.36 9.21 -12.37
C CYS A 278 2.03 8.92 -11.67
N LEU A 279 1.91 7.79 -10.97
CA LEU A 279 0.73 7.49 -10.15
C LEU A 279 0.54 8.51 -9.02
N HIS A 280 1.62 9.00 -8.41
CA HIS A 280 1.53 10.07 -7.41
C HIS A 280 0.99 11.37 -8.02
N LYS A 281 1.47 11.80 -9.18
CA LYS A 281 0.94 12.97 -9.88
C LYS A 281 -0.54 12.77 -10.27
N LEU A 282 -0.92 11.56 -10.66
CA LEU A 282 -2.29 11.20 -11.01
C LEU A 282 -3.23 11.32 -9.81
N PHE A 283 -2.88 10.72 -8.68
CA PHE A 283 -3.75 10.61 -7.50
C PHE A 283 -3.60 11.76 -6.47
N CYS A 284 -2.49 12.52 -6.47
CA CYS A 284 -2.12 13.39 -5.34
C CYS A 284 -1.79 14.85 -5.68
N ILE A 285 -2.07 15.38 -6.88
CA ILE A 285 -1.80 16.81 -7.25
C ILE A 285 -3.07 17.45 -7.86
N PRO A 286 -3.45 18.71 -7.47
CA PRO A 286 -2.59 19.86 -7.13
C PRO A 286 -2.98 20.66 -5.85
N TYR A 287 -2.56 20.22 -4.66
CA TYR A 287 -2.54 21.10 -3.47
C TYR A 287 -1.13 21.36 -2.93
N LEU A 288 -0.10 20.97 -3.69
CA LEU A 288 1.31 21.12 -3.30
C LEU A 288 1.92 22.47 -3.71
N TYR A 289 1.19 23.32 -4.43
CA TYR A 289 1.54 24.72 -4.64
C TYR A 289 0.25 25.56 -4.62
N PRO A 290 0.07 26.50 -3.67
CA PRO A 290 -0.87 27.58 -3.91
C PRO A 290 -0.42 28.31 -5.18
N GLN A 291 -1.36 28.58 -6.09
CA GLN A 291 -1.14 29.63 -7.10
C GLN A 291 -1.12 30.99 -6.41
#